data_AF-D5SRF9-F1
#
_entry.id   AF-D5SRF9-F1
#
_cell.length_a   1.000
_cell.length_b   1.000
_cell.length_c   1.000
_cell.angle_alpha   90.00
_cell.angle_beta   90.00
_cell.angle_gamma   90.00
#
_symmetry.space_group_name_H-M   'P 1'
#
loop_
_entity.id
_entity.type
_entity.pdbx_description
1 polymer ?
#
loop_
_entity_poly.entity_id
_entity_poly.type
_entity_poly.pdbx_seq_one_letter_code
_entity_poly.pdbx_strand_id
1 'polypeptide(L)' 'MREGNRKKHRFWQPGGGYDRNITHETTLESMIQYIHLNPVRRGLVNRPEEWEWSSAAEFSGLPPSHLPVDRTLPHIK' A
#
# COMPACT_ATOMS: atom_id res chain seq x y z
N MET A 1 5.18 24.69 7.03
CA MET A 1 4.22 25.77 6.70
C MET A 1 4.12 26.71 7.90
N ARG A 2 4.15 28.02 7.70
CA ARG A 2 3.88 29.00 8.77
C ARG A 2 2.42 29.45 8.65
N GLU A 3 1.67 29.35 9.74
CA GLU A 3 0.32 29.90 9.84
C GLU A 3 0.38 30.95 10.96
N GLY A 4 0.49 32.23 10.56
CA GLY A 4 0.87 33.31 11.48
C GLY A 4 2.26 33.08 12.10
N ASN A 5 2.38 33.30 13.42
CA ASN A 5 3.65 33.17 14.16
C ASN A 5 4.00 31.72 14.59
N ARG A 6 3.18 30.71 14.27
CA ARG A 6 3.44 29.31 14.66
C ARG A 6 3.93 28.47 13.47
N LYS A 7 4.99 27.70 13.69
CA LYS A 7 5.50 26.69 12.75
C LYS A 7 4.66 25.42 12.92
N LYS A 8 3.81 25.08 11.96
CA LYS A 8 3.06 23.82 11.95
C LYS A 8 3.83 22.76 11.15
N HIS A 9 4.03 21.60 11.76
CA HIS A 9 4.52 20.40 11.10
C HIS A 9 3.31 19.58 10.67
N ARG A 10 3.20 19.29 9.36
CA ARG A 10 2.23 18.32 8.86
C ARG A 10 3.00 17.03 8.61
N PHE A 11 2.48 15.92 9.13
CA PHE A 11 3.01 14.60 8.78
C PHE A 11 2.56 14.21 7.36
N TRP A 12 1.29 14.46 7.04
CA TRP A 12 0.69 14.17 5.74
C TRP A 12 0.91 15.29 4.72
N GLN A 13 1.07 14.90 3.45
CA GLN A 13 1.05 15.83 2.33
C GLN A 13 -0.32 16.50 2.20
N PRO A 14 -0.39 17.80 1.87
CA PRO A 14 -1.66 18.48 1.63
C PRO A 14 -2.35 17.93 0.36
N GLY A 15 -3.67 17.77 0.40
CA GLY A 15 -4.48 17.27 -0.73
C GLY A 15 -5.55 16.29 -0.27
N GLY A 16 -6.35 15.77 -1.22
CA GLY A 16 -7.36 14.74 -0.97
C GLY A 16 -6.83 13.30 -0.99
N GLY A 17 -5.53 13.13 -1.26
CA GLY A 17 -4.96 11.82 -1.60
C GLY A 17 -5.09 11.51 -3.09
N TYR A 18 -4.85 10.24 -3.44
CA TYR A 18 -5.04 9.70 -4.79
C TYR A 18 -6.00 8.51 -4.70
N ASP A 19 -7.28 8.75 -4.98
CA ASP A 19 -8.32 7.73 -5.07
C ASP A 19 -8.73 7.49 -6.53
N ARG A 20 -9.05 6.23 -6.84
CA ARG A 20 -9.56 5.82 -8.15
C ARG A 20 -10.52 4.65 -7.99
N ASN A 21 -11.72 4.79 -8.54
CA ASN A 21 -12.64 3.67 -8.67
C ASN A 21 -12.13 2.67 -9.71
N ILE A 22 -12.07 1.40 -9.31
CA ILE A 22 -11.66 0.29 -10.16
C ILE A 22 -12.93 -0.45 -10.57
N THR A 23 -13.22 -0.46 -11.88
CA THR A 23 -14.44 -1.08 -12.45
C THR A 23 -14.14 -2.28 -13.33
N HIS A 24 -12.85 -2.58 -13.58
CA HIS A 24 -12.41 -3.68 -14.42
C HIS A 24 -11.34 -4.51 -13.72
N GLU A 25 -11.45 -5.82 -13.84
CA GLU A 25 -10.53 -6.80 -13.25
C GLU A 25 -9.08 -6.59 -13.71
N THR A 26 -8.85 -6.36 -15.00
CA THR A 26 -7.50 -6.09 -15.55
C THR A 26 -6.84 -4.84 -14.92
N THR A 27 -7.65 -3.85 -14.54
CA THR A 27 -7.15 -2.66 -13.83
C THR A 27 -6.80 -3.01 -12.39
N LEU A 28 -7.61 -3.84 -11.73
CA LEU A 28 -7.33 -4.34 -10.39
C LEU A 28 -6.00 -5.11 -10.36
N GLU A 29 -5.82 -6.06 -11.27
CA GLU A 29 -4.58 -6.85 -11.40
C GLU A 29 -3.36 -5.97 -11.60
N SER A 30 -3.44 -4.99 -12.52
CA SER A 30 -2.37 -4.04 -12.79
C SER A 30 -2.02 -3.20 -11.55
N MET A 31 -3.02 -2.80 -10.76
CA MET A 31 -2.81 -2.02 -9.55
C MET A 31 -2.21 -2.86 -8.41
N ILE A 32 -2.64 -4.11 -8.25
CA ILE A 32 -2.03 -5.06 -7.29
C ILE A 32 -0.56 -5.26 -7.65
N GLN A 33 -0.26 -5.57 -8.91
CA GLN A 33 1.11 -5.74 -9.39
C GLN A 33 1.93 -4.47 -9.20
N TYR A 34 1.34 -3.28 -9.45
CA TYR A 34 2.01 -2.01 -9.21
C TYR A 34 2.41 -1.86 -7.73
N ILE A 35 1.48 -2.10 -6.82
CA ILE A 35 1.69 -1.97 -5.37
C ILE A 35 2.76 -2.95 -4.88
N HIS A 36 2.70 -4.23 -5.27
CA HIS A 36 3.69 -5.23 -4.88
C HIS A 36 5.09 -4.92 -5.40
N LEU A 37 5.21 -4.33 -6.58
CA LEU A 37 6.50 -3.95 -7.16
C LEU A 37 7.07 -2.61 -6.65
N ASN A 38 6.29 -1.81 -5.90
CA ASN A 38 6.76 -0.50 -5.43
C ASN A 38 8.04 -0.57 -4.58
N PRO A 39 8.17 -1.48 -3.60
CA PRO A 39 9.41 -1.62 -2.83
C PRO A 39 10.65 -1.90 -3.71
N VAL A 40 10.50 -2.73 -4.75
CA VAL A 40 11.55 -3.03 -5.73
C VAL A 40 11.88 -1.80 -6.59
N ARG A 41 10.86 -1.13 -7.13
CA ARG A 41 11.03 0.10 -7.94
C ARG A 41 11.71 1.23 -7.15
N ARG A 42 11.54 1.24 -5.83
CA ARG A 42 12.16 2.20 -4.91
C ARG A 42 13.54 1.74 -4.42
N GLY A 43 14.01 0.55 -4.80
CA GLY A 43 15.31 0.00 -4.44
C GLY A 43 15.42 -0.42 -2.98
N LEU A 44 14.30 -0.71 -2.31
CA LEU A 44 14.28 -1.09 -0.89
C LEU A 44 14.57 -2.58 -0.69
N VAL A 45 14.20 -3.41 -1.68
CA VAL A 45 14.37 -4.87 -1.71
C VAL A 45 14.62 -5.32 -3.15
N ASN A 46 15.16 -6.53 -3.34
CA ASN A 46 15.42 -7.09 -4.66
C ASN A 46 14.18 -7.79 -5.24
N ARG A 47 13.34 -8.34 -4.36
CA ARG A 47 12.11 -9.06 -4.73
C ARG A 47 10.91 -8.51 -3.98
N PRO A 48 9.69 -8.53 -4.57
CA PRO A 48 8.48 -8.07 -3.89
C PRO A 48 8.23 -8.78 -2.56
N GLU A 49 8.52 -10.08 -2.49
CA GLU A 49 8.22 -10.91 -1.32
C GLU A 49 9.14 -10.63 -0.11
N GLU A 50 10.26 -9.94 -0.32
CA GLU A 50 11.17 -9.55 0.74
C GLU A 50 10.66 -8.33 1.52
N TRP A 51 9.62 -7.64 1.03
CA TRP A 51 9.08 -6.47 1.71
C TRP A 51 8.08 -6.86 2.79
N GLU A 52 8.50 -6.74 4.04
CA GLU A 52 7.75 -7.19 5.22
C GLU A 52 6.42 -6.45 5.46
N TRP A 53 6.26 -5.28 4.85
CA TRP A 53 5.10 -4.40 5.02
C TRP A 53 4.15 -4.45 3.81
N SER A 54 4.06 -5.60 3.15
CA SER A 54 3.17 -5.84 2.01
C SER A 54 2.61 -7.26 2.02
N SER A 55 1.47 -7.44 1.37
CA SER A 55 0.86 -8.75 1.11
C SER A 55 1.57 -9.57 0.02
N ALA A 56 2.64 -9.04 -0.60
CA ALA A 56 3.31 -9.67 -1.74
C ALA A 56 3.77 -11.12 -1.45
N ALA A 57 4.34 -11.38 -0.27
CA ALA A 57 4.77 -12.73 0.12
C ALA A 57 3.60 -13.73 0.16
N GLU A 58 2.54 -13.41 0.91
CA GLU A 58 1.35 -14.27 0.98
C GLU A 58 0.64 -14.42 -0.37
N PHE A 59 0.60 -13.35 -1.17
CA PHE A 59 0.03 -13.40 -2.51
C PHE A 59 0.79 -14.37 -3.42
N SER A 60 2.11 -14.46 -3.26
CA SER A 60 2.98 -15.45 -3.93
C SER A 60 2.97 -16.84 -3.27
N GLY A 61 2.13 -17.07 -2.25
CA GLY A 61 2.04 -18.35 -1.54
C GLY A 61 3.15 -18.62 -0.51
N LEU A 62 3.94 -17.61 -0.17
CA LEU A 62 4.94 -17.67 0.90
C LEU A 62 4.30 -17.38 2.27
N PRO A 63 4.94 -17.79 3.37
CA PRO A 63 4.46 -17.41 4.70
C PRO A 63 4.42 -15.88 4.86
N PRO A 64 3.46 -15.35 5.65
CA PRO A 64 3.46 -13.95 6.01
C PRO A 64 4.75 -13.59 6.75
N SER A 65 5.20 -12.38 6.51
CA SER A 65 6.30 -11.77 7.26
C SER A 65 5.77 -11.29 8.61
N HIS A 66 5.46 -10.00 8.75
CA HIS A 66 5.10 -9.38 10.03
C HIS A 66 3.61 -8.99 10.13
N LEU A 67 2.92 -8.84 9.00
CA LEU A 67 1.52 -8.44 8.94
C LEU A 67 0.73 -9.41 8.06
N PRO A 68 0.01 -10.38 8.66
CA PRO A 68 -0.80 -11.29 7.88
C PRO A 68 -1.98 -10.57 7.22
N VAL A 69 -2.34 -11.00 6.02
CA VAL A 69 -3.53 -10.54 5.32
C VAL A 69 -4.76 -10.97 6.11
N ASP A 70 -5.56 -10.00 6.53
CA ASP A 70 -6.86 -10.26 7.13
C ASP A 70 -7.81 -10.84 6.06
N ARG A 71 -8.23 -12.08 6.28
CA ARG A 71 -9.15 -12.81 5.40
C ARG A 71 -10.59 -12.80 5.92
N THR A 72 -10.86 -12.08 7.00
CA THR A 72 -12.20 -11.94 7.52
C THR A 72 -13.00 -11.00 6.63
N LEU A 73 -14.17 -11.45 6.18
CA LEU A 73 -15.11 -10.56 5.50
C LEU A 73 -15.73 -9.63 6.54
N PRO A 74 -15.87 -8.33 6.23
CA PRO A 74 -16.50 -7.40 7.14
C PRO A 74 -17.95 -7.85 7.41
N HIS A 75 -18.34 -7.86 8.69
CA HIS A 75 -19.73 -8.08 9.07
C HIS A 75 -20.54 -6.82 8.75
N ILE A 76 -21.20 -6.82 7.59
CA ILE A 76 -22.14 -5.76 7.23
C ILE A 76 -23.43 -6.00 8.02
N LYS A 77 -23.76 -5.08 8.93
CA LYS A 77 -25.08 -5.02 9.59
C LYS A 77 -26.06 -4.23 8.74
#